data_AF-A0A7S1NZ77-F1
#
_entry.id   AF-A0A7S1NZ77-F1
#
_cell.length_a   1.000
_cell.length_b   1.000
_cell.length_c   1.000
_cell.angle_alpha   90.00
_cell.angle_beta   90.00
_cell.angle_gamma   90.00
#
_symmetry.space_group_name_H-M   'P 1'
#
loop_
_entity.id
_entity.type
_entity.pdbx_description
1 polymer ?
#
loop_
_entity_poly.entity_id
_entity_poly.type
_entity_poly.pdbx_seq_one_letter_code
_entity_poly.pdbx_strand_id
1 'polypeptide(L)'
;VEGIGYDFIPTALDRSVVDFWVKTEDKESFELARDLIRTEGLLIGGSSGAAVAGVLKAARQLKKDQRCVVVLPDSSRNYMSKFLSDDWMWDNGFMERPTERGSAEEPEWGKTTVAA
;
A
#
# COMPACT_ATOMS: atom_id res chain seq x y z
N VAL A 1 -4.97 6.70 -4.09
CA VAL A 1 -3.57 6.97 -3.67
C VAL A 1 -3.27 8.45 -3.89
N GLU A 2 -2.33 9.05 -3.14
CA GLU A 2 -2.00 10.49 -3.24
C GLU A 2 -0.60 10.72 -3.84
N GLY A 3 -0.43 11.87 -4.52
CA GLY A 3 0.88 12.34 -5.00
C GLY A 3 1.34 11.82 -6.37
N ILE A 4 0.62 10.87 -6.99
CA ILE A 4 0.97 10.29 -8.29
C ILE A 4 -0.21 10.32 -9.27
N GLY A 5 0.08 10.57 -10.55
CA GLY A 5 -0.91 10.65 -11.63
C GLY A 5 -1.47 12.06 -11.86
N TYR A 6 -1.66 12.41 -13.13
CA TYR A 6 -2.25 13.68 -13.58
C TYR A 6 -3.03 13.46 -14.89
N ASP A 7 -3.96 14.36 -15.17
CA ASP A 7 -4.78 14.44 -16.39
C ASP A 7 -4.07 15.15 -17.55
N PHE A 8 -2.95 15.83 -17.28
CA PHE A 8 -2.04 16.40 -18.28
C PHE A 8 -0.61 15.85 -18.13
N ILE A 9 0.23 16.13 -19.12
CA ILE A 9 1.66 15.76 -19.10
C ILE A 9 2.46 16.96 -18.58
N PRO A 10 3.11 16.89 -17.41
CA PRO A 10 3.92 17.98 -16.90
C PRO A 10 5.10 18.30 -17.81
N THR A 11 5.46 19.58 -17.96
CA THR A 11 6.62 20.01 -18.76
C THR A 11 7.95 19.50 -18.22
N ALA A 12 8.03 19.22 -16.92
CA ALA A 12 9.21 18.63 -16.28
C ALA A 12 9.36 17.11 -16.51
N LEU A 13 8.34 16.43 -17.06
CA LEU A 13 8.37 14.99 -17.29
C LEU A 13 8.93 14.68 -18.69
N ASP A 14 10.19 14.25 -18.75
CA ASP A 14 10.76 13.65 -19.95
C ASP A 14 10.37 12.16 -20.02
N ARG A 15 9.52 11.80 -20.99
CA ARG A 15 9.07 10.42 -21.20
C ARG A 15 10.04 9.58 -22.05
N SER A 16 11.01 10.21 -22.72
CA SER A 16 11.94 9.52 -23.62
C SER A 16 12.97 8.68 -22.85
N VAL A 17 13.21 9.01 -21.59
CA VAL A 17 14.11 8.28 -20.68
C VAL A 17 13.41 7.14 -19.92
N VAL A 18 12.11 6.96 -20.12
CA VAL A 18 11.32 5.91 -19.44
C VAL A 18 11.11 4.73 -20.39
N ASP A 19 11.70 3.59 -20.05
CA ASP A 19 11.59 2.39 -20.88
C ASP A 19 10.19 1.76 -20.87
N PHE A 20 9.56 1.68 -19.69
CA PHE A 20 8.29 1.00 -19.51
C PHE A 20 7.42 1.70 -18.46
N TRP A 21 6.11 1.61 -18.66
CA TRP A 21 5.10 2.11 -17.73
C TRP A 21 4.27 0.95 -17.18
N VAL A 22 4.07 0.93 -15.87
CA VAL A 22 3.18 -0.02 -15.20
C VAL A 22 2.04 0.75 -14.57
N LYS A 23 0.81 0.29 -14.82
CA LYS A 23 -0.38 0.82 -14.13
C LYS A 23 -0.62 0.02 -12.86
N THR A 24 -0.96 0.74 -11.81
CA THR A 24 -1.25 0.18 -10.49
C THR A 24 -2.59 0.67 -9.99
N GLU A 25 -3.20 -0.12 -9.11
CA GLU A 25 -4.48 0.17 -8.51
C GLU A 25 -4.34 0.56 -7.04
N ASP A 26 -5.31 1.30 -6.53
CA ASP A 26 -5.30 1.77 -5.14
C ASP A 26 -5.32 0.62 -4.13
N LYS A 27 -6.09 -0.45 -4.41
CA LYS A 27 -6.20 -1.61 -3.52
C LYS A 27 -4.84 -2.28 -3.27
N GLU A 28 -4.16 -2.71 -4.33
CA GLU A 28 -2.85 -3.36 -4.22
C GLU A 28 -1.80 -2.42 -3.61
N SER A 29 -1.92 -1.12 -3.87
CA SER A 29 -1.02 -0.10 -3.32
C SER A 29 -1.12 -0.03 -1.79
N PHE A 30 -2.35 0.00 -1.26
CA PHE A 30 -2.55 0.07 0.19
C PHE A 30 -2.24 -1.24 0.89
N GLU A 31 -2.62 -2.38 0.30
CA GLU A 31 -2.28 -3.72 0.83
C GLU A 31 -0.76 -3.89 0.96
N LEU A 32 0.00 -3.58 -0.11
CA LEU A 32 1.46 -3.69 -0.07
C LEU A 32 2.12 -2.68 0.86
N ALA A 33 1.61 -1.44 0.95
CA ALA A 33 2.13 -0.47 1.90
C ALA A 33 1.99 -0.97 3.35
N ARG A 34 0.82 -1.54 3.70
CA ARG A 34 0.58 -2.12 5.03
C ARG A 34 1.44 -3.35 5.29
N ASP A 35 1.61 -4.21 4.29
CA ASP A 35 2.48 -5.37 4.40
C ASP A 35 3.94 -4.98 4.62
N LEU A 36 4.47 -4.01 3.89
CA LEU A 36 5.84 -3.51 4.09
C LEU A 36 6.05 -2.90 5.48
N ILE A 37 5.04 -2.20 6.02
CA ILE A 37 5.08 -1.71 7.40
C ILE A 37 5.17 -2.90 8.37
N ARG A 38 4.38 -3.95 8.13
CA ARG A 38 4.27 -5.12 9.02
C ARG A 38 5.48 -6.05 8.95
N THR A 39 6.04 -6.29 7.77
CA THR A 39 7.11 -7.29 7.57
C THR A 39 8.49 -6.66 7.57
N GLU A 40 8.65 -5.48 6.97
CA GLU A 40 9.95 -4.81 6.81
C GLU A 40 10.17 -3.64 7.78
N GLY A 41 9.12 -3.22 8.51
CA GLY A 41 9.19 -2.06 9.41
C GLY A 41 9.33 -0.72 8.70
N LEU A 42 9.01 -0.66 7.41
CA LEU A 42 9.14 0.56 6.60
C LEU A 42 7.87 1.41 6.71
N LEU A 43 7.93 2.50 7.49
CA LEU A 43 6.80 3.42 7.73
C LEU A 43 6.54 4.35 6.55
N ILE A 44 5.99 3.80 5.47
CA ILE A 44 5.82 4.45 4.16
C ILE A 44 4.36 4.85 3.86
N GLY A 45 4.17 5.72 2.88
CA GLY A 45 2.86 6.10 2.36
C GLY A 45 2.31 5.21 1.24
N GLY A 46 1.14 5.60 0.74
CA GLY A 46 0.43 4.86 -0.31
C GLY A 46 1.21 4.77 -1.62
N SER A 47 1.78 5.87 -2.12
CA SER A 47 2.53 5.88 -3.40
C SER A 47 3.74 4.96 -3.38
N SER A 48 4.35 4.74 -2.21
CA SER A 48 5.43 3.78 -2.02
C SER A 48 4.94 2.34 -2.22
N GLY A 49 3.75 2.01 -1.73
CA GLY A 49 3.08 0.74 -2.01
C GLY A 49 2.80 0.55 -3.51
N ALA A 50 2.33 1.58 -4.21
CA ALA A 50 2.14 1.54 -5.67
C ALA A 50 3.46 1.31 -6.42
N ALA A 51 4.54 1.99 -6.02
CA ALA A 51 5.86 1.79 -6.63
C ALA A 51 6.33 0.34 -6.49
N VAL A 52 6.16 -0.26 -5.30
CA VAL A 52 6.52 -1.66 -5.05
C VAL A 52 5.60 -2.61 -5.81
N ALA A 53 4.30 -2.34 -5.89
CA ALA A 53 3.35 -3.11 -6.69
C ALA A 53 3.77 -3.16 -8.18
N GLY A 54 4.14 -1.99 -8.73
CA GLY A 54 4.64 -1.88 -10.09
C GLY A 54 5.95 -2.66 -10.30
N VAL A 55 6.86 -2.58 -9.34
CA VAL A 55 8.14 -3.31 -9.37
C VAL A 55 7.90 -4.82 -9.28
N LEU A 56 7.02 -5.33 -8.43
CA LEU A 56 6.74 -6.77 -8.34
C LEU A 56 6.16 -7.34 -9.66
N LYS A 57 5.48 -6.50 -10.46
CA LYS A 57 5.02 -6.86 -11.80
C LYS A 57 6.18 -6.87 -12.81
N ALA A 58 7.01 -5.82 -12.81
CA ALA A 58 8.13 -5.66 -13.74
C ALA A 58 9.33 -6.58 -13.45
N ALA A 59 9.65 -6.79 -12.17
CA ALA A 59 10.81 -7.52 -11.68
C ALA A 59 10.78 -9.02 -12.01
N ARG A 60 9.64 -9.56 -12.46
CA ARG A 60 9.54 -10.95 -12.96
C ARG A 60 10.50 -11.25 -14.10
N GLN A 61 10.97 -10.22 -14.81
CA GLN A 61 11.93 -10.33 -15.91
C GLN A 61 13.39 -10.32 -15.45
N LEU A 62 13.66 -9.99 -14.17
CA LEU A 62 15.01 -9.93 -13.64
C LEU A 62 15.59 -11.34 -13.45
N LYS A 63 16.87 -11.46 -13.76
CA LYS A 63 17.67 -12.66 -13.53
C LYS A 63 18.27 -12.64 -12.13
N LYS A 64 18.67 -13.82 -11.68
CA LYS A 64 19.51 -13.96 -10.47
C LYS A 64 20.71 -13.01 -10.56
N ASP A 65 21.03 -12.35 -9.46
CA ASP A 65 22.11 -11.37 -9.29
C ASP A 65 21.90 -9.97 -9.90
N GLN A 66 20.75 -9.72 -10.54
CA GLN A 66 20.36 -8.35 -10.89
C GLN A 66 19.74 -7.63 -9.67
N ARG A 67 19.94 -6.30 -9.61
CA ARG A 67 19.44 -5.46 -8.52
C ARG A 67 18.38 -4.50 -9.05
N CYS A 68 17.29 -4.38 -8.30
CA CYS A 68 16.26 -3.38 -8.52
C CYS A 68 16.27 -2.38 -7.36
N VAL A 69 16.16 -1.09 -7.68
CA VAL A 69 16.03 -0.03 -6.68
C VAL A 69 14.64 0.58 -6.83
N VAL A 70 13.97 0.79 -5.70
CA VAL A 70 12.63 1.37 -5.64
C VAL A 70 12.68 2.64 -4.79
N VAL A 71 12.06 3.71 -5.28
CA VAL A 71 11.95 4.97 -4.55
C VAL A 71 10.66 4.96 -3.74
N LEU A 72 10.78 5.20 -2.43
CA LEU A 72 9.66 5.28 -1.49
C LEU A 72 9.50 6.76 -1.08
N PRO A 73 8.57 7.52 -1.69
CA PRO A 73 8.64 8.98 -1.66
C PRO A 73 8.36 9.62 -0.30
N ASP A 74 7.47 9.03 0.50
CA ASP A 74 7.00 9.63 1.75
C ASP A 74 6.68 8.60 2.84
N SER A 75 6.35 9.12 4.04
CA SER A 75 6.09 8.34 5.24
C SER A 75 4.60 8.17 5.56
N SER A 76 4.30 7.21 6.44
CA SER A 76 2.93 6.91 6.90
C SER A 76 2.23 8.08 7.63
N ARG A 77 2.99 9.10 8.07
CA ARG A 77 2.47 10.24 8.84
C ARG A 77 1.27 10.92 8.19
N ASN A 78 1.28 11.08 6.87
CA ASN A 78 0.22 11.79 6.14
C ASN A 78 -1.09 10.99 6.04
N TYR A 79 -1.07 9.71 6.43
CA TYR A 79 -2.13 8.74 6.15
C TYR A 79 -2.65 8.01 7.39
N MET A 80 -2.32 8.50 8.59
CA MET A 80 -2.70 7.86 9.86
C MET A 80 -4.21 7.60 9.98
N SER A 81 -5.05 8.50 9.46
CA SER A 81 -6.51 8.37 9.44
C SER A 81 -7.08 7.82 8.12
N LYS A 82 -6.22 7.31 7.23
CA LYS A 82 -6.58 6.78 5.91
C LYS A 82 -6.22 5.29 5.86
N PHE A 83 -5.42 4.86 4.89
CA PHE A 83 -5.14 3.44 4.66
C PHE A 83 -4.52 2.69 5.85
N LEU A 84 -3.90 3.39 6.83
CA LEU A 84 -3.44 2.76 8.08
C LEU A 84 -4.59 2.31 8.99
N SER A 85 -5.74 2.98 8.93
CA SER A 85 -6.96 2.61 9.65
C SER A 85 -7.67 1.46 8.95
N ASP A 86 -8.02 0.42 9.70
CA ASP A 86 -8.83 -0.71 9.19
C ASP A 86 -10.23 -0.26 8.82
N ASP A 87 -10.87 0.57 9.65
CA ASP A 87 -12.19 1.13 9.38
C ASP A 87 -12.23 1.85 8.03
N TRP A 88 -11.22 2.70 7.77
CA TRP A 88 -11.13 3.41 6.50
C TRP A 88 -10.95 2.44 5.32
N MET A 89 -10.13 1.40 5.48
CA MET A 89 -9.94 0.39 4.44
C MET A 89 -11.23 -0.39 4.13
N TRP A 90 -12.03 -0.70 5.14
CA TRP A 90 -13.33 -1.34 4.99
C TRP A 90 -14.36 -0.43 4.31
N ASP A 91 -14.46 0.81 4.78
CA ASP A 91 -15.45 1.78 4.28
C ASP A 91 -15.21 2.14 2.80
N ASN A 92 -13.96 2.06 2.35
CA ASN A 92 -13.57 2.31 0.97
C ASN A 92 -13.44 1.01 0.13
N GLY A 93 -13.80 -0.15 0.69
CA GLY A 93 -13.82 -1.43 -0.05
C GLY A 93 -12.44 -1.98 -0.43
N PHE A 94 -11.37 -1.51 0.23
CA PHE A 94 -10.01 -2.01 0.03
C PHE A 94 -9.67 -3.22 0.89
N MET A 95 -10.49 -3.52 1.89
CA MET A 95 -10.38 -4.72 2.73
C MET A 95 -11.78 -5.27 3.04
N GLU A 96 -11.90 -6.58 3.21
CA GLU A 96 -13.15 -7.20 3.65
C GLU A 96 -13.33 -6.99 5.17
N ARG A 97 -14.54 -6.61 5.58
CA ARG A 97 -14.87 -6.57 7.01
C ARG A 97 -14.82 -7.98 7.58
N PRO A 98 -14.18 -8.18 8.74
CA PRO A 98 -14.28 -9.43 9.46
C PRO A 98 -15.77 -9.73 9.69
N THR A 99 -16.24 -10.86 9.15
CA THR A 99 -17.56 -11.38 9.53
C THR A 99 -17.46 -11.92 10.96
N GLU A 100 -18.57 -11.96 11.71
CA GLU A 100 -18.60 -12.49 13.09
C GLU A 100 -18.04 -13.92 13.24
N ARG A 101 -17.87 -14.66 12.13
CA ARG A 101 -17.28 -16.01 12.08
C ARG A 101 -15.79 -16.05 11.73
N GLY A 102 -15.17 -14.92 11.40
CA GLY A 102 -13.79 -14.82 10.92
C GLY A 102 -12.99 -13.70 11.56
N SER A 103 -13.46 -13.11 12.68
CA SER A 103 -12.58 -12.32 13.54
C SER A 103 -11.40 -13.21 13.94
N ALA A 104 -10.18 -12.81 13.58
CA ALA A 104 -8.98 -13.36 14.21
C ALA A 104 -9.28 -13.44 15.71
N GLU A 105 -9.22 -14.66 16.27
CA GLU A 105 -9.77 -15.00 17.58
C GLU A 105 -9.57 -13.82 18.53
N GLU A 106 -10.64 -13.04 18.75
CA GLU A 106 -10.56 -11.95 19.71
C GLU A 106 -10.16 -12.64 21.01
N PRO A 107 -8.99 -12.30 21.56
CA PRO A 107 -8.50 -12.99 22.73
C PRO A 107 -9.56 -12.85 23.82
N GLU A 108 -9.74 -13.88 24.64
CA GLU A 108 -10.88 -14.01 25.57
C GLU A 108 -11.15 -12.74 26.40
N TRP A 109 -10.10 -11.96 26.69
CA TRP A 109 -10.20 -10.67 27.39
C TRP A 109 -10.93 -9.57 26.60
N GLY A 110 -10.91 -9.57 25.26
CA GLY A 110 -11.58 -8.58 24.41
C GLY A 110 -13.11 -8.70 24.40
N LYS A 111 -13.63 -9.86 24.81
CA LYS A 111 -15.07 -10.15 24.88
C LYS A 111 -15.68 -9.87 26.26
N THR A 112 -14.86 -9.48 27.23
CA THR A 112 -15.33 -9.20 28.59
C THR A 112 -15.95 -7.81 28.64
N THR A 113 -17.28 -7.74 28.76
CA THR A 113 -17.99 -6.47 28.99
C THR A 113 -17.55 -5.86 30.32
N VAL A 114 -17.11 -4.60 30.30
CA VAL A 114 -16.90 -3.83 31.54
C VAL A 114 -18.29 -3.54 32.11
N ALA A 115 -18.69 -4.30 33.14
CA ALA A 115 -19.87 -3.96 33.93
C ALA A 115 -19.58 -2.69 34.73
N ALA A 116 -20.30 -1.60 34.42
CA ALA A 116 -20.29 -0.36 35.18
C ALA A 116 -21.26 -0.43 36.36
#